data_AF-A0A662HUC3-F1
#
_entry.id   AF-A0A662HUC3-F1
#
_cell.length_a   1.000
_cell.length_b   1.000
_cell.length_c   1.000
_cell.angle_alpha   90.00
_cell.angle_beta   90.00
_cell.angle_gamma   90.00
#
_symmetry.space_group_name_H-M   'P 1'
#
loop_
_entity.id
_entity.type
_entity.pdbx_description
1 polymer ?
#
loop_
_entity_poly.entity_id
_entity_poly.type
_entity_poly.pdbx_seq_one_letter_code
_entity_poly.pdbx_strand_id
1 'polypeptide(L)' 'MEVIRALLECYRRLLELGPEVRKLDEKTYLAIEDAAAKLAAALTYLRMRGKLDPATAEEVEKLLSGRMH' A
#
# COMPACT_ATOMS: atom_id res chain seq x y z
N MET A 1 -5.23 15.13 -5.01
CA MET A 1 -4.77 14.80 -3.65
C MET A 1 -5.63 13.70 -3.03
N GLU A 2 -6.97 13.78 -3.07
CA GLU A 2 -7.85 12.75 -2.49
C GLU A 2 -7.62 11.33 -3.02
N VAL A 3 -7.43 11.17 -4.33
CA VAL A 3 -7.14 9.85 -4.94
C VAL A 3 -5.89 9.19 -4.36
N ILE A 4 -4.84 9.98 -4.10
CA ILE A 4 -3.58 9.45 -3.57
C ILE A 4 -3.75 9.01 -2.12
N ARG A 5 -4.46 9.82 -1.31
CA ARG A 5 -4.78 9.46 0.08
C ARG A 5 -5.66 8.21 0.15
N ALA A 6 -6.63 8.09 -0.75
CA ALA A 6 -7.46 6.89 -0.85
C ALA A 6 -6.63 5.65 -1.21
N LEU A 7 -5.70 5.75 -2.16
CA LEU A 7 -4.80 4.64 -2.51
C LEU A 7 -3.91 4.21 -1.32
N LEU A 8 -3.40 5.17 -0.55
CA LEU A 8 -2.62 4.92 0.66
C LEU A 8 -3.44 4.24 1.75
N GLU A 9 -4.66 4.72 2.00
CA GLU A 9 -5.56 4.12 2.98
C GLU A 9 -5.92 2.68 2.60
N CYS A 10 -6.22 2.43 1.32
CA CYS A 10 -6.45 1.08 0.81
C CYS A 10 -5.23 0.18 1.00
N TYR A 11 -4.03 0.67 0.64
CA TYR A 11 -2.81 -0.11 0.78
C TYR A 11 -2.54 -0.51 2.23
N ARG A 12 -2.65 0.45 3.16
CA ARG A 12 -2.50 0.22 4.60
C ARG A 12 -3.51 -0.80 5.14
N ARG A 13 -4.79 -0.67 4.78
CA ARG A 13 -5.81 -1.66 5.18
C ARG A 13 -5.50 -3.06 4.69
N LEU A 14 -4.98 -3.23 3.47
CA LEU A 14 -4.60 -4.55 2.97
C LEU A 14 -3.42 -5.14 3.77
N LEU A 15 -2.43 -4.32 4.13
CA LEU A 15 -1.32 -4.76 4.98
C LEU A 15 -1.79 -5.17 6.39
N GLU A 16 -2.72 -4.41 6.98
CA GLU A 16 -3.33 -4.71 8.28
C GLU A 16 -4.16 -6.00 8.26
N LEU A 17 -4.86 -6.28 7.15
CA LEU A 17 -5.68 -7.48 6.99
C LEU A 17 -4.86 -8.74 6.72
N GLY A 18 -3.67 -8.62 6.13
CA GLY A 18 -2.82 -9.74 5.71
C GLY A 18 -2.65 -10.82 6.79
N PRO A 19 -2.20 -10.49 8.01
CA PRO A 19 -2.01 -11.48 9.08
C PRO A 19 -3.28 -12.20 9.50
N GLU A 20 -4.43 -11.52 9.51
CA GLU A 20 -5.71 -12.13 9.91
C GLU A 20 -6.27 -13.03 8.80
N VAL A 21 -6.16 -12.61 7.54
CA VAL A 21 -6.63 -13.41 6.40
C VAL A 21 -5.74 -14.62 6.17
N ARG A 22 -4.44 -14.52 6.45
CA ARG A 22 -3.51 -15.66 6.40
C ARG A 22 -3.91 -16.80 7.35
N LYS A 23 -4.51 -16.47 8.49
CA LYS A 23 -5.04 -17.48 9.45
C LYS A 23 -6.35 -18.09 8.97
N LEU A 24 -7.11 -17.38 8.14
CA LEU A 24 -8.43 -17.79 7.67
C LEU A 24 -8.35 -18.71 6.44
N ASP A 25 -7.66 -18.26 5.39
CA ASP A 25 -7.54 -18.98 4.13
C ASP A 25 -6.31 -18.51 3.32
N GLU A 26 -5.47 -19.45 2.91
CA GLU A 26 -4.22 -19.17 2.19
C GLU A 26 -4.46 -18.55 0.82
N LYS A 27 -5.47 -19.02 0.07
CA LYS A 27 -5.76 -18.49 -1.27
C LYS A 27 -6.25 -17.05 -1.22
N THR A 28 -7.08 -16.73 -0.23
CA THR A 28 -7.57 -15.37 0.02
C THR A 28 -6.42 -14.46 0.46
N TYR A 29 -5.51 -14.95 1.30
CA TYR A 29 -4.30 -14.20 1.67
C TYR A 29 -3.46 -13.84 0.44
N LEU A 30 -3.18 -14.81 -0.44
CA LEU A 30 -2.42 -14.56 -1.67
C LEU A 30 -3.10 -13.53 -2.58
N ALA A 31 -4.44 -13.55 -2.67
CA ALA A 31 -5.19 -12.55 -3.43
C ALA A 31 -5.08 -11.14 -2.82
N ILE A 32 -5.09 -11.03 -1.49
CA ILE A 32 -4.89 -9.76 -0.77
C ILE A 32 -3.47 -9.23 -0.95
N GLU A 33 -2.47 -10.11 -0.86
CA GLU A 33 -1.06 -9.76 -1.07
C GLU A 33 -0.82 -9.23 -2.50
N ASP A 34 -1.38 -9.88 -3.52
CA ASP A 34 -1.32 -9.41 -4.91
C ASP A 34 -2.03 -8.05 -5.10
N ALA A 35 -3.17 -7.83 -4.45
CA ALA A 35 -3.85 -6.54 -4.46
C ALA A 35 -2.99 -5.44 -3.81
N ALA A 36 -2.33 -5.73 -2.69
CA ALA A 36 -1.41 -4.82 -2.03
C ALA A 36 -0.21 -4.47 -2.92
N ALA A 37 0.37 -5.46 -3.62
CA ALA A 37 1.46 -5.25 -4.56
C ALA A 37 1.07 -4.33 -5.73
N LYS A 38 -0.15 -4.48 -6.27
CA LYS A 38 -0.68 -3.59 -7.33
C LYS A 38 -0.86 -2.15 -6.85
N LEU A 39 -1.33 -1.95 -5.62
CA LEU A 39 -1.44 -0.61 -5.02
C LEU A 39 -0.05 0.01 -4.77
N ALA A 40 0.91 -0.76 -4.27
CA ALA A 40 2.29 -0.33 -4.11
C ALA A 40 2.91 0.13 -5.44
N ALA A 41 2.67 -0.61 -6.53
CA ALA A 41 3.12 -0.22 -7.87
C ALA A 41 2.46 1.09 -8.35
N ALA A 42 1.15 1.26 -8.15
CA ALA A 42 0.44 2.49 -8.50
C ALA A 42 1.00 3.72 -7.75
N LEU A 43 1.22 3.59 -6.44
CA LEU A 43 1.84 4.63 -5.63
C LEU A 43 3.27 4.95 -6.09
N THR A 44 4.04 3.92 -6.46
CA THR A 44 5.39 4.09 -7.02
C THR A 44 5.36 4.88 -8.33
N TYR A 45 4.43 4.59 -9.24
CA TYR A 45 4.29 5.34 -10.49
C TYR A 45 3.92 6.81 -10.25
N LEU A 46 3.03 7.08 -9.30
CA LEU A 46 2.67 8.44 -8.92
C LEU A 46 3.87 9.21 -8.36
N ARG A 47 4.70 8.55 -7.53
CA ARG A 47 5.96 9.11 -7.02
C ARG A 47 6.93 9.43 -8.15
N MET A 48 7.21 8.46 -9.02
CA MET A 48 8.14 8.63 -10.15
C MET A 48 7.73 9.73 -11.12
N ARG A 49 6.43 10.00 -11.24
CA ARG A 49 5.89 11.07 -12.09
C ARG A 49 5.78 12.44 -11.39
N GLY A 50 6.31 12.56 -10.17
CA GLY A 50 6.27 13.79 -9.38
C GLY A 50 4.84 14.25 -9.05
N LYS A 51 3.90 13.31 -8.90
CA LYS A 51 2.49 13.60 -8.60
C LYS A 51 2.17 13.59 -7.11
N LEU A 52 3.14 13.24 -6.27
CA LEU A 52 3.04 13.28 -4.82
C LEU A 52 3.58 14.60 -4.31
N ASP A 53 2.87 15.23 -3.36
CA ASP A 53 3.45 16.28 -2.54
C ASP A 53 4.51 15.68 -1.59
N PRO A 54 5.42 16.51 -1.04
CA PRO A 54 6.52 16.02 -0.21
C PRO A 54 6.08 15.18 0.99
N ALA A 55 4.98 15.55 1.67
CA ALA A 55 4.50 14.82 2.85
C ALA A 55 3.98 13.43 2.45
N THR A 56 3.20 13.36 1.38
CA THR A 56 2.67 12.09 0.87
C THR A 56 3.77 11.20 0.26
N ALA A 57 4.80 11.80 -0.35
CA ALA A 57 5.95 11.05 -0.87
C ALA A 57 6.75 10.37 0.24
N GLU A 58 6.96 11.06 1.36
CA GLU A 58 7.62 10.51 2.56
C GLU A 58 6.81 9.37 3.17
N GLU A 59 5.49 9.51 3.25
CA GLU A 59 4.58 8.46 3.74
C GLU A 59 4.65 7.20 2.86
N VAL A 60 4.58 7.35 1.54
CA VAL A 60 4.74 6.25 0.58
C VAL A 60 6.10 5.56 0.77
N GLU A 61 7.18 6.32 0.98
CA GLU A 61 8.51 5.74 1.18
C GLU A 61 8.61 4.94 2.49
N LYS A 62 8.05 5.44 3.60
CA LYS A 62 8.01 4.70 4.88
C LYS A 62 7.23 3.39 4.74
N LEU A 63 6.08 3.44 4.08
CA LEU A 63 5.21 2.28 3.85
C LEU A 63 5.84 1.23 2.92
N LEU A 64 6.49 1.65 1.84
CA LEU A 64 7.12 0.73 0.88
C LEU A 64 8.44 0.14 1.41
N SER A 65 9.17 0.87 2.24
CA SER A 65 10.44 0.40 2.82
C SER A 65 10.25 -0.50 4.05
N GLY A 66 9.00 -0.74 4.47
CA GLY A 66 8.70 -1.51 5.68
C GLY A 66 9.15 -0.84 6.98
N ARG A 67 9.53 0.45 6.95
CA ARG A 67 10.00 1.22 8.11
C ARG A 67 8.85 1.84 8.90
N MET A 68 7.82 1.07 9.18
CA MET A 68 6.86 1.41 10.23
C MET A 68 7.39 0.87 11.55
N HIS A 69 8.29 1.65 12.18
CA HIS A 69 8.70 1.47 13.57
C HIS A 69 8.17 2.64 14.40
#